data_AF-A0A4D4KM77-F1
#
_entry.id   AF-A0A4D4KM77-F1
#
_cell.length_a   1.000
_cell.length_b   1.000
_cell.length_c   1.000
_cell.angle_alpha   90.00
_cell.angle_beta   90.00
_cell.angle_gamma   90.00
#
_symmetry.space_group_name_H-M   'P 1'
#
loop_
_entity.id
_entity.type
_entity.pdbx_description
1 polymer ?
#
loop_
_entity_poly.entity_id
_entity_poly.type
_entity_poly.pdbx_seq_one_letter_code
_entity_poly.pdbx_strand_id
1 'polypeptide(L)'
;MLAQLRDDHRGPTHGYYLDVPFGETLARHATKPIADDVNEAQLRDRYRPRDLLPGGIETVIGADSALQETVDRIMLDTGLAHLPALDR
;
A
#
# COMPACT_ATOMS: atom_id res chain seq x y z
N MET A 1 16.05 5.59 6.91
CA MET A 1 16.14 4.81 5.65
C MET A 1 15.13 5.30 4.61
N LEU A 2 13.81 5.07 4.78
CA LEU A 2 12.82 5.50 3.77
C LEU A 2 12.73 7.03 3.59
N ALA A 3 12.82 7.80 4.67
CA ALA A 3 12.86 9.26 4.60
C ALA A 3 14.05 9.74 3.75
N GLN A 4 15.25 9.21 4.01
CA GLN A 4 16.45 9.54 3.25
C GLN A 4 16.36 9.11 1.78
N LEU A 5 15.81 7.92 1.49
CA LEU A 5 15.59 7.48 0.10
C LEU A 5 14.70 8.47 -0.68
N ARG A 6 13.65 8.97 -0.03
CA ARG A 6 12.77 9.98 -0.62
C ARG A 6 13.51 11.31 -0.80
N ASP A 7 14.23 11.77 0.21
CA ASP A 7 14.93 13.05 0.19
C ASP A 7 16.09 13.05 -0.84
N ASP A 8 16.72 11.89 -1.08
CA ASP A 8 17.77 11.71 -2.08
C ASP A 8 17.22 11.54 -3.52
N HIS A 9 15.92 11.28 -3.69
CA HIS A 9 15.30 11.13 -5.00
C HIS A 9 15.09 12.49 -5.68
N ARG A 10 15.62 12.65 -6.90
CA ARG A 10 15.59 13.92 -7.63
C ARG A 10 14.26 14.23 -8.32
N GLY A 11 13.35 13.27 -8.40
CA GLY A 11 12.03 13.41 -9.01
C GLY A 11 10.90 13.36 -7.97
N PRO A 12 9.63 13.43 -8.41
CA PRO A 12 8.50 13.24 -7.50
C PRO A 12 8.54 11.84 -6.87
N THR A 13 8.20 11.76 -5.58
CA THR A 13 8.02 10.50 -4.86
C THR A 13 6.63 10.49 -4.26
N HIS A 14 5.88 9.42 -4.53
CA HIS A 14 4.53 9.22 -4.02
C HIS A 14 4.53 7.98 -3.12
N GLY A 15 4.04 8.14 -1.88
CA GLY A 15 3.79 7.04 -0.96
C GLY A 15 2.30 6.74 -0.90
N TYR A 16 1.92 5.47 -0.89
CA TYR A 16 0.53 5.05 -0.73
C TYR A 16 0.42 3.98 0.34
N TYR A 17 -0.52 4.17 1.26
CA TYR A 17 -0.86 3.19 2.29
C TYR A 17 -2.21 2.56 1.98
N LEU A 18 -2.25 1.23 1.83
CA LEU A 18 -3.49 0.49 1.69
C LEU A 18 -4.07 0.23 3.09
N ASP A 19 -5.16 0.91 3.45
CA ASP A 19 -5.85 0.76 4.74
C ASP A 19 -6.69 -0.53 4.74
N VAL A 20 -6.00 -1.66 4.86
CA VAL A 20 -6.61 -2.99 4.83
C VAL A 20 -7.12 -3.36 6.24
N PRO A 21 -8.42 -3.68 6.40
CA PRO A 21 -8.96 -4.11 7.67
C PRO A 21 -8.35 -5.43 8.13
N PHE A 22 -8.29 -5.64 9.44
CA PHE A 22 -7.74 -6.88 10.01
C PHE A 22 -8.46 -8.14 9.50
N GLY A 23 -9.79 -8.09 9.33
CA GLY A 23 -10.56 -9.22 8.79
C GLY A 23 -10.11 -9.64 7.40
N GLU A 24 -9.84 -8.67 6.52
CA GLU A 24 -9.31 -8.94 5.17
C GLU A 24 -7.88 -9.51 5.23
N THR A 25 -7.08 -9.04 6.18
CA THR A 25 -5.74 -9.59 6.44
C THR A 25 -5.82 -11.07 6.83
N LEU A 26 -6.78 -11.46 7.68
CA LEU A 26 -7.01 -12.86 8.07
C LEU A 26 -7.48 -13.70 6.88
N ALA A 27 -8.47 -13.22 6.12
CA ALA A 27 -9.00 -13.93 4.96
C ALA A 27 -7.89 -14.23 3.93
N ARG A 28 -7.05 -13.23 3.61
CA ARG A 28 -5.91 -13.39 2.70
C ARG A 28 -4.77 -14.22 3.28
N HIS A 29 -4.63 -14.27 4.59
CA HIS A 29 -3.60 -15.09 5.24
C HIS A 29 -3.96 -16.58 5.17
N ALA A 30 -5.23 -16.92 5.35
CA ALA A 30 -5.71 -18.31 5.29
C ALA A 30 -5.43 -19.01 3.94
N THR A 31 -5.22 -18.26 2.86
CA THR A 31 -4.91 -18.81 1.53
C THR A 31 -3.41 -19.01 1.29
N LYS A 32 -2.53 -18.62 2.24
CA LYS A 32 -1.07 -18.69 2.06
C LYS A 32 -0.51 -19.99 2.64
N PRO A 33 0.60 -20.53 2.10
CA PRO A 33 1.27 -21.70 2.67
C PRO A 33 1.67 -21.57 4.15
N ILE A 34 1.91 -20.34 4.61
CA ILE A 34 2.29 -20.02 6.00
C ILE A 34 1.08 -19.94 6.96
N ALA A 35 -0.13 -20.26 6.51
CA ALA A 35 -1.35 -20.13 7.31
C ALA A 35 -1.29 -20.95 8.61
N ASP A 36 -0.65 -22.13 8.55
CA ASP A 36 -0.54 -23.05 9.68
C ASP A 36 0.56 -22.64 10.68
N ASP A 37 1.53 -21.84 10.26
CA ASP A 37 2.67 -21.41 11.10
C ASP A 37 2.40 -20.11 11.86
N VAL A 38 1.52 -19.25 11.32
CA VAL A 38 1.21 -17.94 11.89
C VAL A 38 -0.29 -17.87 12.15
N ASN A 39 -0.69 -17.91 13.42
CA ASN A 39 -2.09 -17.89 13.81
C ASN A 39 -2.66 -16.45 13.94
N GLU A 40 -3.98 -16.36 14.10
CA GLU A 40 -4.68 -15.08 14.27
C GLU A 40 -4.12 -14.24 15.42
N ALA A 41 -3.79 -14.83 16.57
CA ALA A 41 -3.31 -14.09 17.72
C ALA A 41 -1.96 -13.42 17.42
N GLN A 42 -1.06 -14.11 16.73
CA GLN A 42 0.22 -13.56 16.27
C GLN A 42 0.04 -12.45 15.24
N LEU A 43 -0.93 -12.59 14.33
CA LEU A 43 -1.27 -11.52 13.38
C LEU A 43 -1.84 -10.29 14.11
N ARG A 44 -2.72 -10.50 15.08
CA ARG A 44 -3.36 -9.44 15.86
C ARG A 44 -2.35 -8.65 16.68
N ASP A 45 -1.36 -9.32 17.26
CA ASP A 45 -0.28 -8.68 18.01
C ASP A 45 0.54 -7.71 17.12
N ARG A 46 0.77 -8.08 15.86
CA ARG A 46 1.53 -7.28 14.88
C ARG A 46 0.68 -6.25 14.14
N TYR A 47 -0.63 -6.44 14.06
CA TYR A 47 -1.51 -5.53 13.31
C TYR A 47 -1.62 -4.17 14.01
N ARG A 48 -1.29 -3.11 13.29
CA ARG A 48 -1.49 -1.73 13.72
C ARG A 48 -2.29 -1.00 12.64
N PRO A 49 -3.52 -0.55 12.94
CA PRO A 49 -4.29 0.21 11.96
C PRO A 49 -3.58 1.53 11.69
N ARG A 50 -3.39 1.87 10.41
CA ARG A 50 -2.74 3.12 9.98
C ARG A 50 -1.35 3.31 10.57
N ASP A 51 -0.53 2.28 10.47
CA ASP A 51 0.91 2.33 10.77
C ASP A 51 1.66 3.14 9.69
N LEU A 52 1.37 4.44 9.65
CA LEU A 52 1.83 5.37 8.62
C LEU A 52 3.26 5.84 8.86
N LEU A 53 3.96 6.15 7.77
CA LEU A 53 5.26 6.79 7.82
C LEU A 53 5.16 8.21 8.42
N PRO A 54 6.18 8.64 9.18
CA PRO A 54 6.20 9.96 9.78
C PRO A 54 6.22 11.07 8.71
N GLY A 55 5.59 12.19 9.02
CA GLY A 55 5.54 13.37 8.15
C GLY A 55 4.34 13.42 7.21
N GLY A 56 3.39 12.48 7.29
CA GLY A 56 2.14 12.55 6.52
C GLY A 56 2.35 12.43 5.02
N ILE A 57 3.35 11.64 4.63
CA ILE A 57 3.88 11.57 3.25
C ILE A 57 3.17 10.52 2.40
N GLU A 58 2.27 9.76 3.00
CA GLU A 58 1.52 8.70 2.36
C GLU A 58 0.08 9.14 2.12
N THR A 59 -0.40 8.90 0.91
CA THR A 59 -1.83 8.96 0.58
C THR A 59 -2.49 7.65 1.03
N VAL A 60 -3.49 7.76 1.90
CA VAL A 60 -4.25 6.60 2.37
C VAL A 60 -5.28 6.20 1.32
N ILE A 61 -5.28 4.92 0.96
CA ILE A 61 -6.26 4.30 0.07
C ILE A 61 -7.11 3.36 0.93
N GLY A 62 -8.39 3.69 1.06
CA GLY A 62 -9.34 2.95 1.88
C GLY A 62 -9.67 1.58 1.30
N ALA A 63 -10.16 0.69 2.16
CA ALA A 63 -10.63 -0.66 1.80
C ALA A 63 -11.82 -0.66 0.83
N ASP A 64 -12.56 0.44 0.78
CA ASP A 64 -13.69 0.70 -0.10
C ASP A 64 -13.27 1.15 -1.50
N SER A 65 -12.00 1.50 -1.70
CA SER A 65 -11.45 1.89 -3.01
C SER A 65 -11.39 0.69 -3.95
N ALA A 66 -12.09 0.76 -5.08
CA ALA A 66 -12.02 -0.29 -6.08
C ALA A 66 -10.61 -0.36 -6.70
N LEU A 67 -10.26 -1.51 -7.28
CA LEU A 67 -8.96 -1.69 -7.94
C LEU A 67 -8.73 -0.64 -9.05
N GLN A 68 -9.72 -0.46 -9.93
CA GLN A 68 -9.60 0.48 -11.04
C GLN A 68 -9.43 1.92 -10.55
N GLU A 69 -10.23 2.34 -9.56
CA GLU A 69 -10.15 3.68 -8.96
C GLU A 69 -8.78 3.93 -8.31
N THR A 70 -8.25 2.91 -7.63
CA THR A 70 -6.93 2.94 -7.01
C THR A 70 -5.83 3.11 -8.06
N VAL A 71 -5.89 2.34 -9.15
CA VAL A 71 -4.93 2.42 -10.25
C VAL A 71 -5.02 3.78 -10.94
N ASP A 72 -6.23 4.25 -11.26
CA ASP A 72 -6.44 5.53 -11.93
C ASP A 72 -5.90 6.69 -11.10
N ARG A 73 -6.14 6.67 -9.78
CA ARG A 73 -5.55 7.65 -8.86
C ARG A 73 -4.04 7.65 -8.93
N ILE A 74 -3.40 6.48 -8.78
CA ILE A 74 -1.93 6.38 -8.81
C ILE A 74 -1.37 6.87 -10.15
N MET A 75 -2.01 6.49 -11.26
CA MET A 75 -1.60 6.91 -12.61
C MET A 75 -1.72 8.42 -12.83
N LEU A 76 -2.78 9.05 -12.29
CA LEU A 76 -2.97 10.50 -12.34
C LEU A 76 -1.98 11.24 -11.44
N ASP A 77 -1.85 10.83 -10.18
CA ASP A 77 -0.98 11.45 -9.19
C ASP A 77 0.49 11.44 -9.64
N THR A 78 0.92 10.35 -10.26
CA THR A 78 2.29 10.18 -10.77
C THR A 78 2.51 10.80 -12.15
N GLY A 79 1.46 11.29 -12.81
CA GLY A 79 1.51 11.80 -14.18
C GLY A 79 1.64 10.71 -15.26
N LEU A 80 1.74 9.43 -14.89
CA LEU A 80 1.88 8.30 -15.80
C LEU A 80 0.70 8.15 -16.77
N ALA A 81 -0.49 8.61 -16.39
CA ALA A 81 -1.67 8.61 -17.25
C ALA A 81 -1.49 9.40 -18.56
N HIS A 82 -0.53 10.33 -18.60
CA HIS A 82 -0.27 11.22 -19.74
C HIS A 82 0.90 10.74 -20.61
N LEU A 83 1.59 9.68 -20.20
CA LEU A 83 2.69 9.12 -20.97
C LEU A 83 2.13 8.22 -22.09
N PRO A 84 2.77 8.20 -23.27
CA PRO A 84 2.43 7.21 -24.29
C PRO A 84 2.67 5.80 -23.73
N ALA A 85 1.84 4.84 -24.15
CA ALA A 85 2.13 3.45 -23.89
C ALA A 85 3.52 3.12 -24.47
N LEU A 86 4.39 2.52 -23.66
CA LEU A 86 5.63 1.96 -24.19
C LEU A 86 5.24 0.74 -25.01
N ASP A 87 5.36 0.85 -26.34
CA ASP A 87 5.27 -0.29 -27.24
C ASP A 87 6.34 -1.31 -26.79
N ARG A 88 5.89 -2.53 -26.45
CA ARG A 88 6.74 -3.63 -25.99
C ARG A 88 7.20 -4.48 -27.16
#